data_AF-A0A9D1FKM6-F1
#
_entry.id   AF-A0A9D1FKM6-F1
#
_cell.length_a   1.000
_cell.length_b   1.000
_cell.length_c   1.000
_cell.angle_alpha   90.00
_cell.angle_beta   90.00
_cell.angle_gamma   90.00
#
_symmetry.space_group_name_H-M   'P 1'
#
loop_
_entity.id
_entity.type
_entity.pdbx_description
1 polymer ?
#
loop_
_entity_poly.entity_id
_entity_poly.type
_entity_poly.pdbx_seq_one_letter_code
_entity_poly.pdbx_strand_id
1 'polypeptide(L)'
;MFRQWVYEEQRLRVIRRLSAKKYQIAAAEIGTGGYFAQQFAAVPDGAGQVFRCGMMALDRKSAVQAGVPPRTCRKYGLCAKETAAALAHGIRRRERADVGAGFSGPADGSGPFWAAVSVRRRSKAWIAVRMIPAFPGKGRQAQQEAAVQAVFELLDGFFAGNPAVIKEFEPAKKYRYCCDSALPVRFLRFFIPWRGDKAGDAVVKLLLLAAVAVGGWSLYQLTTDMARIHESAQVLERAVKTMEQKPSEEQVSTLPEGYLDKFAAAYEVNPEIAGWINIPNTNMNLPVLQHEDNDYYLDHNFEGDYDPNGAPFMDFRNNARELDDNTLIYGHNWESGQMFHSLLLYEDVEFYKQNPVITFDTVYEESQWKVISCLEANTDANIGEVFNYWNFIRTDDPDKMQWYIDEVLARSFFTTTVDVNTDDKLLTIQTCANDRYNTKVCLVARKVRPGESAEVDVEGAAANPDRVKPVRY
;
A
#
# COMPACT_ATOMS: atom_id res chain seq x y z
N MET A 1 -57.24 -6.15 52.03
CA MET A 1 -58.02 -6.41 50.79
C MET A 1 -57.92 -5.25 49.79
N PHE A 2 -58.40 -4.03 50.08
CA PHE A 2 -58.35 -2.89 49.12
C PHE A 2 -56.94 -2.51 48.62
N ARG A 3 -55.94 -2.43 49.51
CA ARG A 3 -54.54 -2.09 49.11
C ARG A 3 -53.87 -3.16 48.22
N GLN A 4 -54.19 -4.44 48.44
CA GLN A 4 -53.64 -5.54 47.61
C GLN A 4 -54.25 -5.51 46.21
N TRP A 5 -55.55 -5.22 46.11
CA TRP A 5 -56.25 -5.11 44.82
C TRP A 5 -55.71 -3.95 43.95
N VAL A 6 -55.51 -2.76 44.54
CA VAL A 6 -54.92 -1.60 43.83
C VAL A 6 -53.49 -1.91 43.33
N TYR A 7 -52.72 -2.68 44.10
CA TYR A 7 -51.37 -3.08 43.74
C TYR A 7 -51.33 -4.08 42.58
N GLU A 8 -52.25 -5.06 42.56
CA GLU A 8 -52.40 -6.01 41.45
C GLU A 8 -52.80 -5.32 40.15
N GLU A 9 -53.77 -4.39 40.20
CA GLU A 9 -54.16 -3.61 39.03
C GLU A 9 -53.00 -2.78 38.46
N GLN A 10 -52.17 -2.19 39.32
CA GLN A 10 -51.01 -1.40 38.88
C GLN A 10 -50.01 -2.26 38.10
N ARG A 11 -49.70 -3.46 38.60
CA ARG A 11 -48.78 -4.38 37.92
C ARG A 11 -49.31 -4.81 36.56
N LEU A 12 -50.61 -5.13 36.48
CA LEU A 12 -51.29 -5.42 35.22
C LEU A 12 -51.23 -4.24 34.23
N ARG A 13 -51.45 -3.00 34.69
CA ARG A 13 -51.34 -1.80 33.84
C ARG A 13 -49.93 -1.63 33.26
N VAL A 14 -48.89 -1.82 34.08
CA VAL A 14 -47.50 -1.71 33.62
C VAL A 14 -47.20 -2.75 32.54
N ILE A 15 -47.58 -4.01 32.74
CA ILE A 15 -47.37 -5.08 31.76
C ILE A 15 -48.12 -4.79 30.46
N ARG A 16 -49.40 -4.41 30.51
CA ARG A 16 -50.17 -4.04 29.32
C ARG A 16 -49.53 -2.92 28.53
N ARG A 17 -48.98 -1.89 29.20
CA ARG A 17 -48.30 -0.77 28.54
C ARG A 17 -46.96 -1.17 27.93
N LEU A 18 -46.21 -2.05 28.58
CA LEU A 18 -44.99 -2.63 28.01
C LEU A 18 -45.32 -3.44 26.75
N SER A 19 -46.32 -4.32 26.82
CA SER A 19 -46.77 -5.15 25.69
C SER A 19 -47.25 -4.30 24.52
N ALA A 20 -48.10 -3.29 24.78
CA ALA A 20 -48.60 -2.37 23.75
C ALA A 20 -47.47 -1.62 23.01
N LYS A 21 -46.37 -1.32 23.70
CA LYS A 21 -45.19 -0.68 23.12
C LYS A 21 -44.16 -1.66 22.55
N LYS A 22 -44.38 -2.97 22.69
CA LYS A 22 -43.41 -4.05 22.40
C LYS A 22 -42.10 -3.89 23.19
N TYR A 23 -42.18 -3.30 24.39
CA TYR A 23 -41.02 -3.05 25.23
C TYR A 23 -40.68 -4.28 26.06
N GLN A 24 -39.39 -4.51 26.18
CA GLN A 24 -38.82 -5.58 27.00
C GLN A 24 -38.21 -5.00 28.28
N ILE A 25 -38.39 -5.67 29.42
CA ILE A 25 -37.86 -5.26 30.72
C ILE A 25 -36.94 -6.35 31.31
N ALA A 26 -35.77 -5.94 31.81
CA ALA A 26 -34.85 -6.78 32.56
C ALA A 26 -34.60 -6.18 33.96
N ALA A 27 -34.28 -7.00 34.95
CA ALA A 27 -34.05 -6.55 36.32
C ALA A 27 -32.71 -7.05 36.89
N ALA A 28 -32.07 -6.23 37.71
CA ALA A 28 -30.90 -6.61 38.49
C ALA A 28 -31.04 -6.16 39.96
N GLU A 29 -30.83 -7.10 40.88
CA GLU A 29 -31.30 -7.02 42.26
C GLU A 29 -30.16 -7.26 43.27
N ILE A 30 -29.79 -6.23 44.03
CA ILE A 30 -28.98 -6.34 45.25
C ILE A 30 -29.89 -6.03 46.45
N GLY A 31 -30.00 -6.97 47.39
CA GLY A 31 -30.78 -6.83 48.62
C GLY A 31 -32.24 -7.30 48.51
N THR A 32 -32.90 -7.10 47.36
CA THR A 32 -34.31 -7.51 47.15
C THR A 32 -34.50 -9.01 46.93
N GLY A 33 -33.45 -9.77 46.66
CA GLY A 33 -33.53 -11.24 46.68
C GLY A 33 -34.35 -11.87 45.56
N GLY A 34 -34.51 -11.21 44.40
CA GLY A 34 -35.34 -11.72 43.30
C GLY A 34 -36.82 -11.36 43.44
N TYR A 35 -37.19 -10.59 44.47
CA TYR A 35 -38.58 -10.26 44.76
C TYR A 35 -39.24 -9.47 43.63
N PHE A 36 -38.52 -8.59 42.92
CA PHE A 36 -39.10 -7.92 41.75
C PHE A 36 -39.43 -8.92 40.65
N ALA A 37 -38.48 -9.79 40.30
CA ALA A 37 -38.69 -10.82 39.28
C ALA A 37 -39.88 -11.72 39.64
N GLN A 38 -40.00 -12.12 40.90
CA GLN A 38 -41.13 -12.89 41.41
C GLN A 38 -42.46 -12.12 41.26
N GLN A 39 -42.53 -10.87 41.73
CA GLN A 39 -43.76 -10.07 41.68
C GLN A 39 -44.17 -9.70 40.25
N PHE A 40 -43.20 -9.57 39.33
CA PHE A 40 -43.44 -9.28 37.92
C PHE A 40 -43.92 -10.54 37.17
N ALA A 41 -43.28 -11.69 37.41
CA ALA A 41 -43.64 -12.96 36.80
C ALA A 41 -44.98 -13.53 37.31
N ALA A 42 -45.37 -13.19 38.54
CA ALA A 42 -46.63 -13.63 39.14
C ALA A 42 -47.90 -12.99 38.53
N VAL A 43 -47.76 -11.98 37.68
CA VAL A 43 -48.91 -11.33 37.04
C VAL A 43 -49.41 -12.22 35.89
N PRO A 44 -50.68 -12.69 35.93
CA PRO A 44 -51.26 -13.46 34.84
C PRO A 44 -51.26 -12.66 33.54
N ASP A 45 -51.03 -13.34 32.42
CA ASP A 45 -51.12 -12.80 31.06
C ASP A 45 -50.13 -11.68 30.69
N GLY A 46 -49.11 -12.05 29.91
CA GLY A 46 -48.22 -11.10 29.22
C GLY A 46 -46.89 -10.82 29.93
N ALA A 47 -46.72 -11.18 31.20
CA ALA A 47 -45.43 -11.03 31.90
C ALA A 47 -44.28 -11.74 31.16
N GLY A 48 -44.48 -12.99 30.74
CA GLY A 48 -43.49 -13.76 29.97
C GLY A 48 -43.21 -13.23 28.56
N GLN A 49 -44.06 -12.35 28.02
CA GLN A 49 -43.83 -11.74 26.71
C GLN A 49 -42.96 -10.48 26.80
N VAL A 50 -42.89 -9.84 27.98
CA VAL A 50 -42.17 -8.57 28.18
C VAL A 50 -41.00 -8.69 29.15
N PHE A 51 -40.99 -9.68 30.05
CA PHE A 51 -39.91 -9.88 31.01
C PHE A 51 -38.78 -10.73 30.40
N ARG A 52 -37.60 -10.12 30.26
CA ARG A 52 -36.41 -10.77 29.69
C ARG A 52 -35.70 -11.66 30.69
N CYS A 53 -35.34 -11.10 31.85
CA CYS A 53 -34.68 -11.82 32.92
C CYS A 53 -34.65 -11.00 34.22
N GLY A 54 -34.47 -11.70 35.33
CA GLY A 54 -34.06 -11.12 36.62
C GLY A 54 -32.70 -11.68 37.03
N MET A 55 -31.78 -10.81 37.42
CA MET A 55 -30.45 -11.19 37.91
C MET A 55 -30.29 -10.79 39.37
N MET A 56 -29.97 -11.76 40.23
CA MET A 56 -29.58 -11.49 41.61
C MET A 56 -28.08 -11.25 41.69
N ALA A 57 -27.68 -10.08 42.19
CA ALA A 57 -26.30 -9.75 42.45
C ALA A 57 -26.05 -9.74 43.97
N LEU A 58 -25.08 -10.53 44.41
CA LEU A 58 -24.75 -10.69 45.84
C LEU A 58 -23.40 -10.04 46.19
N ASP A 59 -22.57 -9.79 45.17
CA ASP A 59 -21.22 -9.29 45.34
C ASP A 59 -20.81 -8.36 44.17
N ARG A 60 -19.58 -7.84 44.22
CA ARG A 60 -19.06 -6.98 43.15
C ARG A 60 -18.93 -7.72 41.81
N LYS A 61 -18.65 -9.03 41.80
CA LYS A 61 -18.46 -9.80 40.57
C LYS A 61 -19.79 -10.00 39.84
N SER A 62 -20.83 -10.41 40.56
CA SER A 62 -22.20 -10.56 40.06
C SER A 62 -22.82 -9.21 39.68
N ALA A 63 -22.53 -8.12 40.40
CA ALA A 63 -22.90 -6.78 39.95
C ALA A 63 -22.25 -6.42 38.59
N VAL A 64 -20.97 -6.74 38.40
CA VAL A 64 -20.29 -6.56 37.10
C VAL A 64 -20.91 -7.41 36.00
N GLN A 65 -21.32 -8.63 36.33
CA GLN A 65 -22.10 -9.45 35.40
C GLN A 65 -23.46 -8.79 35.08
N ALA A 66 -24.13 -8.13 36.01
CA ALA A 66 -25.35 -7.35 35.70
C ALA A 66 -25.09 -6.09 34.85
N GLY A 67 -23.85 -5.85 34.40
CA GLY A 67 -23.48 -4.69 33.60
C GLY A 67 -23.11 -3.46 34.43
N VAL A 68 -22.95 -3.62 35.75
CA VAL A 68 -22.42 -2.56 36.61
C VAL A 68 -20.92 -2.40 36.38
N PRO A 69 -20.41 -1.20 36.20
CA PRO A 69 -18.99 -1.06 35.99
C PRO A 69 -18.15 -1.34 37.24
N PRO A 70 -16.95 -1.96 37.11
CA PRO A 70 -16.14 -2.35 38.25
C PRO A 70 -15.75 -1.19 39.19
N ARG A 71 -15.61 0.03 38.63
CA ARG A 71 -15.27 1.23 39.41
C ARG A 71 -16.43 1.73 40.28
N THR A 72 -17.68 1.51 39.88
CA THR A 72 -18.87 2.00 40.59
C THR A 72 -18.98 1.36 41.97
N CYS A 73 -18.99 0.03 42.05
CA CYS A 73 -19.08 -0.67 43.34
C CYS A 73 -17.84 -0.47 44.22
N ARG A 74 -16.67 -0.17 43.63
CA ARG A 74 -15.45 0.17 44.41
C ARG A 74 -15.57 1.54 45.07
N LYS A 75 -16.11 2.53 44.35
CA LYS A 75 -16.21 3.92 44.81
C LYS A 75 -17.40 4.15 45.75
N TYR A 76 -18.56 3.60 45.41
CA TYR A 76 -19.83 3.90 46.10
C TYR A 76 -20.35 2.75 46.98
N GLY A 77 -19.82 1.53 46.82
CA GLY A 77 -20.32 0.34 47.52
C GLY A 77 -21.52 -0.33 46.83
N LEU A 78 -21.96 -1.49 47.35
CA LEU A 78 -23.04 -2.29 46.75
C LEU A 78 -24.45 -1.81 47.11
N CYS A 79 -24.60 -0.99 48.15
CA CYS A 79 -25.88 -0.49 48.69
C CYS A 79 -25.97 1.04 48.53
N ALA A 80 -25.84 1.54 47.30
CA ALA A 80 -25.75 2.96 47.00
C ALA A 80 -26.63 3.35 45.81
N LYS A 81 -27.01 4.63 45.77
CA LYS A 81 -27.82 5.23 44.69
C LYS A 81 -27.20 4.97 43.30
N GLU A 82 -25.90 5.20 43.17
CA GLU A 82 -25.14 5.02 41.94
C GLU A 82 -25.11 3.55 41.50
N THR A 83 -25.12 2.63 42.45
CA THR A 83 -25.15 1.19 42.17
C THR A 83 -26.53 0.75 41.68
N ALA A 84 -27.63 1.21 42.29
CA ALA A 84 -28.98 0.97 41.75
C ALA A 84 -29.12 1.53 40.32
N ALA A 85 -28.64 2.76 40.09
CA ALA A 85 -28.67 3.38 38.77
C ALA A 85 -27.87 2.58 37.73
N ALA A 86 -26.66 2.14 38.10
CA ALA A 86 -25.81 1.34 37.24
C ALA A 86 -26.38 -0.06 36.98
N LEU A 87 -27.06 -0.68 37.95
CA LEU A 87 -27.78 -1.96 37.77
C LEU A 87 -28.89 -1.81 36.74
N ALA A 88 -29.77 -0.81 36.92
CA ALA A 88 -30.89 -0.55 36.00
C ALA A 88 -30.38 -0.27 34.58
N HIS A 89 -29.35 0.55 34.43
CA HIS A 89 -28.80 0.88 33.12
C HIS A 89 -28.02 -0.30 32.49
N GLY A 90 -27.22 -0.98 33.30
CA GLY A 90 -26.35 -2.09 32.90
C GLY A 90 -27.13 -3.29 32.39
N ILE A 91 -28.12 -3.75 33.17
CA ILE A 91 -28.92 -4.92 32.80
C ILE A 91 -29.73 -4.66 31.54
N ARG A 92 -30.28 -3.44 31.38
CA ARG A 92 -30.97 -3.01 30.16
C ARG A 92 -30.08 -3.14 28.93
N ARG A 93 -28.82 -2.68 29.01
CA ARG A 93 -27.87 -2.75 27.89
C ARG A 93 -27.44 -4.17 27.60
N ARG A 94 -27.08 -4.92 28.63
CA ARG A 94 -26.58 -6.29 28.52
C ARG A 94 -27.61 -7.19 27.85
N GLU A 95 -28.86 -7.09 28.29
CA GLU A 95 -29.98 -7.92 27.82
C GLU A 95 -30.72 -7.31 26.63
N ARG A 96 -30.19 -6.21 26.07
CA ARG A 96 -30.79 -5.46 24.94
C ARG A 96 -32.27 -5.10 25.16
N ALA A 97 -32.65 -4.86 26.41
CA ALA A 97 -34.00 -4.51 26.81
C ALA A 97 -34.29 -3.00 26.60
N ASP A 98 -35.57 -2.64 26.56
CA ASP A 98 -36.02 -1.24 26.51
C ASP A 98 -36.05 -0.61 27.89
N VAL A 99 -36.30 -1.42 28.91
CA VAL A 99 -36.41 -1.02 30.30
C VAL A 99 -35.48 -1.87 31.17
N GLY A 100 -34.81 -1.24 32.12
CA GLY A 100 -34.06 -1.92 33.17
C GLY A 100 -34.52 -1.47 34.55
N ALA A 101 -34.79 -2.42 35.44
CA ALA A 101 -35.05 -2.19 36.86
C ALA A 101 -33.80 -2.54 37.67
N GLY A 102 -33.37 -1.65 38.56
CA GLY A 102 -32.18 -1.84 39.39
C GLY A 102 -32.50 -1.61 40.85
N PHE A 103 -32.07 -2.53 41.71
CA PHE A 103 -32.30 -2.45 43.15
C PHE A 103 -30.97 -2.56 43.90
N SER A 104 -30.76 -1.68 44.88
CA SER A 104 -29.56 -1.66 45.70
C SER A 104 -29.89 -1.28 47.13
N GLY A 105 -29.72 -2.22 48.05
CA GLY A 105 -29.93 -2.00 49.48
C GLY A 105 -29.40 -3.17 50.30
N PRO A 106 -29.24 -2.99 51.62
CA PRO A 106 -28.71 -4.03 52.48
C PRO A 106 -29.76 -5.13 52.69
N ALA A 107 -29.37 -6.40 52.50
CA ALA A 107 -30.30 -7.52 52.54
C ALA A 107 -30.95 -7.76 53.92
N ASP A 108 -30.33 -7.25 54.98
CA ASP A 108 -30.80 -7.31 56.36
C ASP A 108 -31.78 -6.18 56.74
N GLY A 109 -32.01 -5.20 55.84
CA GLY A 109 -32.89 -4.06 56.10
C GLY A 109 -32.31 -3.01 57.05
N SER A 110 -31.00 -3.06 57.33
CA SER A 110 -30.30 -2.12 58.23
C SER A 110 -30.22 -0.67 57.71
N GLY A 111 -30.58 -0.42 56.44
CA GLY A 111 -30.41 0.86 55.78
C GLY A 111 -31.35 1.07 54.60
N PRO A 112 -31.26 2.24 53.94
CA PRO A 112 -32.16 2.60 52.86
C PRO A 112 -31.99 1.70 51.63
N PHE A 113 -33.07 1.51 50.89
CA PHE A 113 -33.07 0.88 49.58
C PHE A 113 -33.10 1.94 48.48
N TRP A 114 -32.46 1.63 47.36
CA TRP A 114 -32.49 2.43 46.16
C TRP A 114 -33.14 1.63 45.05
N ALA A 115 -34.21 2.18 44.46
CA ALA A 115 -34.93 1.61 43.34
C ALA A 115 -34.72 2.51 42.11
N ALA A 116 -34.26 1.94 41.01
CA ALA A 116 -33.95 2.66 39.78
C ALA A 116 -34.66 2.07 38.57
N VAL A 117 -35.09 2.93 37.66
CA VAL A 117 -35.69 2.55 36.37
C VAL A 117 -34.95 3.26 35.26
N SER A 118 -34.35 2.50 34.34
CA SER A 118 -33.76 3.01 33.11
C SER A 118 -34.66 2.70 31.92
N VAL A 119 -35.02 3.71 31.11
CA VAL A 119 -35.84 3.53 29.90
C VAL A 119 -35.11 4.06 28.67
N ARG A 120 -35.11 3.27 27.59
CA ARG A 120 -34.65 3.68 26.26
C ARG A 120 -35.76 4.41 25.52
N ARG A 121 -35.49 5.64 25.08
CA ARG A 121 -36.37 6.41 24.20
C ARG A 121 -35.56 6.92 23.01
N ARG A 122 -35.86 6.41 21.80
CA ARG A 122 -35.05 6.62 20.58
C ARG A 122 -33.59 6.22 20.83
N SER A 123 -32.62 7.07 20.48
CA SER A 123 -31.19 6.85 20.68
C SER A 123 -30.67 7.20 22.09
N LYS A 124 -31.54 7.67 23.00
CA LYS A 124 -31.15 8.12 24.34
C LYS A 124 -31.75 7.20 25.42
N ALA A 125 -31.06 7.11 26.55
CA ALA A 125 -31.55 6.44 27.75
C ALA A 125 -31.76 7.46 28.87
N TRP A 126 -32.83 7.25 29.63
CA TRP A 126 -33.26 8.07 30.75
C TRP A 126 -33.29 7.21 32.00
N ILE A 127 -33.07 7.80 33.17
CA ILE A 127 -33.05 7.07 34.42
C ILE A 127 -33.67 7.88 35.56
N ALA A 128 -34.49 7.22 36.37
CA ALA A 128 -34.99 7.74 37.63
C ALA A 128 -34.52 6.83 38.76
N VAL A 129 -34.23 7.42 39.92
CA VAL A 129 -33.79 6.69 41.12
C VAL A 129 -34.51 7.23 42.34
N ARG A 130 -35.20 6.37 43.07
CA ARG A 130 -35.91 6.69 44.32
C ARG A 130 -35.22 6.06 45.52
N MET A 131 -35.22 6.80 46.62
CA MET A 131 -34.78 6.33 47.93
C MET A 131 -35.98 5.82 48.72
N ILE A 132 -35.85 4.63 49.31
CA ILE A 132 -36.81 4.04 50.22
C ILE A 132 -36.17 4.02 51.60
N PRO A 133 -36.72 4.75 52.59
CA PRO A 133 -36.15 4.78 53.93
C PRO A 133 -36.20 3.39 54.58
N ALA A 134 -35.33 3.15 55.56
CA ALA A 134 -35.36 1.91 56.32
C ALA A 134 -36.65 1.83 57.17
N PHE A 135 -37.21 0.63 57.33
CA PHE A 135 -38.35 0.37 58.21
C PHE A 135 -37.94 -0.51 59.41
N PRO A 136 -37.35 0.06 60.48
CA PRO A 136 -36.96 -0.70 61.67
C PRO A 136 -38.15 -1.50 62.22
N GLY A 137 -37.92 -2.78 62.54
CA GLY A 137 -38.92 -3.65 63.17
C GLY A 137 -40.05 -4.16 62.27
N LYS A 138 -40.12 -3.76 60.99
CA LYS A 138 -41.17 -4.23 60.04
C LYS A 138 -40.77 -5.42 59.17
N GLY A 139 -39.57 -5.97 59.40
CA GLY A 139 -39.03 -7.11 58.68
C GLY A 139 -38.58 -6.79 57.26
N ARG A 140 -37.76 -7.70 56.69
CA ARG A 140 -37.16 -7.55 55.35
C ARG A 140 -38.21 -7.40 54.23
N GLN A 141 -39.34 -8.09 54.35
CA GLN A 141 -40.39 -8.13 53.33
C GLN A 141 -41.01 -6.76 53.08
N ALA A 142 -41.30 -5.98 54.14
CA ALA A 142 -41.87 -4.64 54.00
C ALA A 142 -40.93 -3.68 53.23
N GLN A 143 -39.62 -3.83 53.42
CA GLN A 143 -38.60 -3.04 52.71
C GLN A 143 -38.55 -3.40 51.22
N GLN A 144 -38.61 -4.70 50.90
CA GLN A 144 -38.62 -5.21 49.52
C GLN A 144 -39.89 -4.80 48.77
N GLU A 145 -41.05 -4.91 49.42
CA GLU A 145 -42.34 -4.49 48.88
C GLU A 145 -42.35 -3.00 48.53
N ALA A 146 -41.86 -2.14 49.41
CA ALA A 146 -41.77 -0.71 49.13
C ALA A 146 -40.80 -0.37 47.99
N ALA A 147 -39.66 -1.06 47.90
CA ALA A 147 -38.71 -0.86 46.80
C ALA A 147 -39.30 -1.29 45.44
N VAL A 148 -39.97 -2.45 45.40
CA VAL A 148 -40.65 -2.96 44.18
C VAL A 148 -41.82 -2.06 43.79
N GLN A 149 -42.61 -1.62 44.76
CA GLN A 149 -43.69 -0.64 44.56
C GLN A 149 -43.17 0.64 43.90
N ALA A 150 -42.04 1.17 44.38
CA ALA A 150 -41.43 2.37 43.81
C ALA A 150 -41.06 2.19 42.32
N VAL A 151 -40.60 1.00 41.91
CA VAL A 151 -40.34 0.70 40.49
C VAL A 151 -41.64 0.65 39.68
N PHE A 152 -42.68 -0.02 40.17
CA PHE A 152 -43.97 -0.07 39.47
C PHE A 152 -44.61 1.32 39.34
N GLU A 153 -44.50 2.19 40.34
CA GLU A 153 -44.95 3.57 40.26
C GLU A 153 -44.17 4.40 39.24
N LEU A 154 -42.84 4.25 39.20
CA LEU A 154 -42.00 4.92 38.20
C LEU A 154 -42.38 4.46 36.78
N LEU A 155 -42.60 3.16 36.58
CA LEU A 155 -43.00 2.60 35.29
C LEU A 155 -44.41 3.05 34.87
N ASP A 156 -45.39 2.90 35.77
CA ASP A 156 -46.78 3.28 35.53
C ASP A 156 -46.84 4.79 35.20
N GLY A 157 -46.22 5.63 36.03
CA GLY A 157 -46.16 7.07 35.81
C GLY A 157 -45.42 7.47 34.53
N PHE A 158 -44.29 6.84 34.20
CA PHE A 158 -43.56 7.11 32.97
C PHE A 158 -44.40 6.78 31.73
N PHE A 159 -45.03 5.60 31.69
CA PHE A 159 -45.84 5.20 30.54
C PHE A 159 -47.20 5.90 30.46
N ALA A 160 -47.74 6.38 31.59
CA ALA A 160 -48.90 7.26 31.62
C ALA A 160 -48.59 8.69 31.15
N GLY A 161 -47.31 9.07 31.07
CA GLY A 161 -46.91 10.46 30.82
C GLY A 161 -47.20 11.39 31.99
N ASN A 162 -47.23 10.88 33.23
CA ASN A 162 -47.45 11.69 34.43
C ASN A 162 -46.33 12.74 34.57
N PRO A 163 -46.62 14.05 34.51
CA PRO A 163 -45.60 15.10 34.54
C PRO A 163 -44.71 15.09 35.79
N ALA A 164 -45.24 14.67 36.94
CA ALA A 164 -44.48 14.60 38.18
C ALA A 164 -43.41 13.49 38.09
N VAL A 165 -43.78 12.33 37.56
CA VAL A 165 -42.86 11.18 37.39
C VAL A 165 -41.86 11.44 36.27
N ILE A 166 -42.29 12.04 35.15
CA ILE A 166 -41.39 12.34 34.03
C ILE A 166 -40.25 13.28 34.44
N LYS A 167 -40.48 14.22 35.37
CA LYS A 167 -39.44 15.12 35.90
C LYS A 167 -38.37 14.39 36.72
N GLU A 168 -38.64 13.20 37.25
CA GLU A 168 -37.65 12.38 37.97
C GLU A 168 -36.64 11.72 37.03
N PHE A 169 -36.92 11.63 35.73
CA PHE A 169 -36.05 10.97 34.75
C PHE A 169 -34.98 11.92 34.20
N GLU A 170 -33.73 11.69 34.55
CA GLU A 170 -32.56 12.42 34.02
C GLU A 170 -31.84 11.63 32.92
N PRO A 171 -31.03 12.28 32.04
CA PRO A 171 -30.24 11.57 31.04
C PRO A 171 -29.27 10.57 31.67
N ALA A 172 -29.32 9.31 31.23
CA ALA A 172 -28.44 8.25 31.75
C ALA A 172 -26.94 8.50 31.44
N LYS A 173 -26.61 9.49 30.60
CA LYS A 173 -25.22 9.92 30.30
C LYS A 173 -24.45 10.33 31.57
N LYS A 174 -25.13 10.80 32.62
CA LYS A 174 -24.50 11.12 33.92
C LYS A 174 -23.87 9.90 34.60
N TYR A 175 -24.39 8.71 34.29
CA TYR A 175 -23.87 7.43 34.76
C TYR A 175 -22.93 6.75 33.73
N ARG A 176 -22.57 7.44 32.62
CA ARG A 176 -21.74 6.92 31.52
C ARG A 176 -20.24 6.84 31.82
N TYR A 177 -19.71 7.65 32.75
CA TYR A 177 -18.32 7.49 33.27
C TYR A 177 -18.09 6.18 34.01
N CYS A 178 -19.17 5.49 34.34
CA CYS A 178 -19.08 4.13 34.78
C CYS A 178 -18.85 3.19 33.57
N CYS A 179 -19.38 3.42 32.37
CA CYS A 179 -19.69 2.33 31.42
C CYS A 179 -18.75 1.99 30.25
N ASP A 180 -17.59 2.60 29.98
CA ASP A 180 -16.76 2.18 28.82
C ASP A 180 -15.23 2.25 29.07
N SER A 181 -14.49 1.26 28.57
CA SER A 181 -13.06 1.39 28.30
C SER A 181 -12.86 2.26 27.04
N ALA A 182 -11.87 3.14 27.07
CA ALA A 182 -11.68 4.17 26.06
C ALA A 182 -11.56 3.59 24.63
N LEU A 183 -12.20 4.26 23.66
CA LEU A 183 -12.19 3.96 22.22
C LEU A 183 -10.83 3.49 21.65
N PRO A 184 -9.67 4.14 21.95
CA PRO A 184 -8.38 3.75 21.40
C PRO A 184 -7.94 2.33 21.80
N VAL A 185 -8.33 1.85 22.98
CA VAL A 185 -7.97 0.51 23.44
C VAL A 185 -8.74 -0.58 22.67
N ARG A 186 -9.96 -0.27 22.17
CA ARG A 186 -10.75 -1.23 21.39
C ARG A 186 -10.17 -1.43 19.98
N PHE A 187 -9.65 -0.36 19.39
CA PHE A 187 -8.99 -0.41 18.09
C PHE A 187 -7.71 -1.23 18.16
N LEU A 188 -6.83 -0.95 19.13
CA LEU A 188 -5.58 -1.69 19.30
C LEU A 188 -5.80 -3.18 19.59
N ARG A 189 -6.83 -3.54 20.38
CA ARG A 189 -7.18 -4.94 20.64
C ARG A 189 -7.63 -5.71 19.40
N PHE A 190 -8.06 -5.03 18.34
CA PHE A 190 -8.45 -5.68 17.10
C PHE A 190 -7.22 -6.10 16.28
N PHE A 191 -6.20 -5.25 16.22
CA PHE A 191 -5.02 -5.45 15.37
C PHE A 191 -3.80 -6.05 16.09
N ILE A 192 -3.71 -5.89 17.41
CA ILE A 192 -2.54 -6.32 18.20
C ILE A 192 -2.95 -7.49 19.11
N PRO A 193 -2.16 -8.57 19.18
CA PRO A 193 -2.39 -9.66 20.12
C PRO A 193 -2.54 -9.15 21.56
N TRP A 194 -3.58 -9.60 22.25
CA TRP A 194 -3.90 -9.13 23.60
C TRP A 194 -4.02 -10.29 24.59
N ARG A 195 -3.70 -10.02 25.86
CA ARG A 195 -3.90 -11.00 26.94
C ARG A 195 -5.39 -11.36 27.03
N GLY A 196 -5.70 -12.64 26.84
CA GLY A 196 -7.06 -13.20 26.84
C GLY A 196 -7.62 -13.52 25.45
N ASP A 197 -6.87 -13.26 24.37
CA ASP A 197 -7.22 -13.76 23.03
C ASP A 197 -7.15 -15.29 23.00
N LYS A 198 -8.02 -15.91 22.18
CA LYS A 198 -7.88 -17.33 21.86
C LYS A 198 -6.64 -17.54 20.99
N ALA A 199 -6.06 -18.74 21.02
CA ALA A 199 -4.85 -19.05 20.24
C ALA A 199 -5.01 -18.69 18.75
N GLY A 200 -6.15 -19.03 18.13
CA GLY A 200 -6.43 -18.66 16.73
C GLY A 200 -6.50 -17.15 16.49
N ASP A 201 -7.12 -16.38 17.39
CA ASP A 201 -7.23 -14.92 17.25
C ASP A 201 -5.85 -14.25 17.36
N ALA A 202 -4.99 -14.74 18.25
CA ALA A 202 -3.62 -14.24 18.38
C ALA A 202 -2.78 -14.52 17.13
N VAL A 203 -2.91 -15.72 16.55
CA VAL A 203 -2.22 -16.10 15.30
C VAL A 203 -2.65 -15.20 14.14
N VAL A 204 -3.96 -15.00 13.94
CA VAL A 204 -4.47 -14.13 12.86
C VAL A 204 -3.92 -12.71 12.98
N LYS A 205 -3.87 -12.16 14.20
CA LYS A 205 -3.34 -10.80 14.43
C LYS A 205 -1.83 -10.73 14.16
N LEU A 206 -1.07 -11.75 14.53
CA LEU A 206 0.37 -11.80 14.22
C LEU A 206 0.61 -11.88 12.70
N LEU A 207 -0.16 -12.68 11.98
CA LEU A 207 -0.09 -12.75 10.51
C LEU A 207 -0.44 -11.41 9.86
N LEU A 208 -1.45 -10.70 10.38
CA LEU A 208 -1.81 -9.38 9.90
C LEU A 208 -0.68 -8.36 10.11
N LEU A 209 -0.03 -8.36 11.28
CA LEU A 209 1.12 -7.48 11.54
C LEU A 209 2.30 -7.81 10.62
N ALA A 210 2.57 -9.10 10.37
CA ALA A 210 3.61 -9.51 9.42
C ALA A 210 3.28 -9.05 8.00
N ALA A 211 2.03 -9.20 7.55
CA ALA A 211 1.59 -8.72 6.24
C ALA A 211 1.71 -7.20 6.10
N VAL A 212 1.38 -6.43 7.15
CA VAL A 212 1.58 -4.97 7.16
C VAL A 212 3.06 -4.61 7.12
N ALA A 213 3.92 -5.33 7.84
CA ALA A 213 5.36 -5.10 7.82
C ALA A 213 5.97 -5.41 6.44
N VAL A 214 5.59 -6.54 5.82
CA VAL A 214 6.02 -6.89 4.45
C VAL A 214 5.48 -5.88 3.44
N GLY A 215 4.22 -5.46 3.56
CA GLY A 215 3.63 -4.42 2.71
C GLY A 215 4.33 -3.08 2.86
N GLY A 216 4.69 -2.68 4.09
CA GLY A 216 5.46 -1.48 4.37
C GLY A 216 6.88 -1.54 3.80
N TRP A 217 7.55 -2.69 3.92
CA TRP A 217 8.88 -2.92 3.34
C TRP A 217 8.84 -2.89 1.81
N SER A 218 7.85 -3.55 1.19
CA SER A 218 7.66 -3.55 -0.26
C SER A 218 7.35 -2.15 -0.78
N LEU A 219 6.55 -1.37 -0.05
CA LEU A 219 6.27 0.02 -0.41
C LEU A 219 7.53 0.89 -0.30
N TYR A 220 8.32 0.71 0.76
CA TYR A 220 9.60 1.40 0.93
C TYR A 220 10.54 1.12 -0.25
N GLN A 221 10.77 -0.16 -0.59
CA GLN A 221 11.59 -0.56 -1.75
C GLN A 221 11.07 0.05 -3.05
N LEU A 222 9.77 -0.04 -3.32
CA LEU A 222 9.18 0.54 -4.53
C LEU A 222 9.39 2.06 -4.58
N THR A 223 9.24 2.77 -3.46
CA THR A 223 9.46 4.23 -3.42
C THR A 223 10.92 4.60 -3.61
N THR A 224 11.86 3.81 -3.07
CA THR A 224 13.30 4.06 -3.27
C THR A 224 13.73 3.76 -4.70
N ASP A 225 13.20 2.69 -5.31
CA ASP A 225 13.51 2.34 -6.70
C ASP A 225 12.95 3.40 -7.66
N MET A 226 11.72 3.87 -7.44
CA MET A 226 11.14 4.96 -8.23
C MET A 226 11.91 6.29 -8.07
N ALA A 227 12.40 6.59 -6.87
CA ALA A 227 13.21 7.79 -6.64
C ALA A 227 14.54 7.71 -7.40
N ARG A 228 15.21 6.55 -7.39
CA ARG A 228 16.45 6.31 -8.14
C ARG A 228 16.23 6.44 -9.65
N ILE A 229 15.20 5.79 -10.21
CA ILE A 229 14.88 5.90 -11.64
C ILE A 229 14.66 7.37 -12.04
N HIS A 230 13.99 8.15 -11.18
CA HIS A 230 13.78 9.57 -11.45
C HIS A 230 15.10 10.37 -11.42
N GLU A 231 15.98 10.09 -10.46
CA GLU A 231 17.30 10.71 -10.36
C GLU A 231 18.17 10.38 -11.57
N SER A 232 18.25 9.11 -11.98
CA SER A 232 18.95 8.67 -13.19
C SER A 232 18.44 9.36 -14.45
N ALA A 233 17.12 9.48 -14.59
CA ALA A 233 16.51 10.19 -15.72
C ALA A 233 16.87 11.69 -15.73
N GLN A 234 16.98 12.34 -14.56
CA GLN A 234 17.43 13.73 -14.46
C GLN A 234 18.91 13.90 -14.81
N VAL A 235 19.77 12.97 -14.40
CA VAL A 235 21.18 12.97 -14.81
C VAL A 235 21.29 12.82 -16.32
N LEU A 236 20.53 11.90 -16.92
CA LEU A 236 20.50 11.68 -18.35
C LEU A 236 20.04 12.95 -19.09
N GLU A 237 18.96 13.58 -18.65
CA GLU A 237 18.46 14.84 -19.24
C GLU A 237 19.49 15.97 -19.14
N ARG A 238 20.17 16.09 -17.99
CA ARG A 238 21.27 17.05 -17.82
C ARG A 238 22.41 16.75 -18.80
N ALA A 239 22.79 15.48 -18.96
CA ALA A 239 23.83 15.07 -19.88
C ALA A 239 23.51 15.45 -21.34
N VAL A 240 22.29 15.17 -21.81
CA VAL A 240 21.83 15.57 -23.14
C VAL A 240 21.85 17.09 -23.30
N LYS A 241 21.35 17.83 -22.29
CA LYS A 241 21.36 19.29 -22.31
C LYS A 241 22.77 19.87 -22.35
N THR A 242 23.72 19.25 -21.65
CA THR A 242 25.14 19.64 -21.69
C THR A 242 25.72 19.44 -23.09
N MET A 243 25.34 18.36 -23.79
CA MET A 243 25.76 18.11 -25.18
C MET A 243 25.17 19.11 -26.19
N GLU A 244 23.92 19.54 -25.98
CA GLU A 244 23.24 20.51 -26.85
C GLU A 244 23.66 21.97 -26.58
N GLN A 245 24.30 22.22 -25.44
CA GLN A 245 24.73 23.55 -25.05
C GLN A 245 25.89 24.04 -25.93
N LYS A 246 25.77 25.27 -26.45
CA LYS A 246 26.90 25.92 -27.09
C LYS A 246 28.01 26.19 -26.06
N PRO A 247 29.23 25.66 -26.26
CA PRO A 247 30.33 25.82 -25.32
C PRO A 247 30.83 27.28 -25.28
N SER A 248 31.32 27.70 -24.12
CA SER A 248 32.00 28.99 -23.95
C SER A 248 33.45 28.94 -24.46
N GLU A 249 34.03 30.10 -24.79
CA GLU A 249 35.43 30.19 -25.23
C GLU A 249 36.41 29.65 -24.17
N GLU A 250 36.10 29.83 -22.89
CA GLU A 250 36.91 29.29 -21.78
C GLU A 250 36.89 27.76 -21.76
N GLN A 251 35.72 27.14 -21.88
CA GLN A 251 35.60 25.67 -21.93
C GLN A 251 36.37 25.10 -23.12
N VAL A 252 36.23 25.70 -24.31
CA VAL A 252 36.96 25.26 -25.52
C VAL A 252 38.48 25.34 -25.30
N SER A 253 38.97 26.36 -24.58
CA SER A 253 40.41 26.50 -24.31
C SER A 253 41.01 25.40 -23.42
N THR A 254 40.17 24.66 -22.68
CA THR A 254 40.59 23.56 -21.79
C THR A 254 40.58 22.19 -22.45
N LEU A 255 40.04 22.09 -23.68
CA LEU A 255 39.94 20.83 -24.39
C LEU A 255 41.32 20.26 -24.78
N PRO A 256 41.49 18.93 -24.78
CA PRO A 256 42.66 18.29 -25.36
C PRO A 256 42.82 18.58 -26.87
N GLU A 257 44.05 18.51 -27.36
CA GLU A 257 44.36 18.81 -28.76
C GLU A 257 43.63 17.87 -29.74
N GLY A 258 42.86 18.47 -30.65
CA GLY A 258 42.10 17.79 -31.68
C GLY A 258 40.67 17.44 -31.29
N TYR A 259 40.24 17.73 -30.06
CA TYR A 259 38.83 17.60 -29.69
C TYR A 259 37.99 18.63 -30.45
N LEU A 260 36.79 18.24 -30.85
CA LEU A 260 35.79 19.13 -31.43
C LEU A 260 35.19 20.00 -30.33
N ASP A 261 35.13 21.32 -30.58
CA ASP A 261 34.67 22.34 -29.63
C ASP A 261 33.34 21.97 -28.96
N LYS A 262 32.41 21.35 -29.69
CA LYS A 262 31.08 20.97 -29.19
C LYS A 262 31.10 20.07 -27.96
N PHE A 263 32.18 19.34 -27.72
CA PHE A 263 32.34 18.48 -26.54
C PHE A 263 32.87 19.23 -25.31
N ALA A 264 33.25 20.50 -25.41
CA ALA A 264 33.89 21.22 -24.31
C ALA A 264 33.05 21.26 -23.03
N ALA A 265 31.74 21.50 -23.16
CA ALA A 265 30.83 21.52 -22.01
C ALA A 265 30.70 20.13 -21.35
N ALA A 266 30.69 19.06 -22.15
CA ALA A 266 30.62 17.70 -21.65
C ALA A 266 31.94 17.24 -21.01
N TYR A 267 33.07 17.63 -21.60
CA TYR A 267 34.41 17.34 -21.08
C TYR A 267 34.65 17.94 -19.68
N GLU A 268 34.10 19.13 -19.41
CA GLU A 268 34.17 19.75 -18.08
C GLU A 268 33.41 18.94 -17.02
N VAL A 269 32.30 18.31 -17.40
CA VAL A 269 31.53 17.43 -16.51
C VAL A 269 32.24 16.08 -16.34
N ASN A 270 32.66 15.48 -17.46
CA ASN A 270 33.35 14.21 -17.45
C ASN A 270 34.43 14.15 -18.55
N PRO A 271 35.72 14.14 -18.17
CA PRO A 271 36.84 14.04 -19.12
C PRO A 271 36.90 12.72 -19.90
N GLU A 272 36.16 11.68 -19.48
CA GLU A 272 36.07 10.38 -20.17
C GLU A 272 35.02 10.34 -21.29
N ILE A 273 34.49 11.51 -21.69
CA ILE A 273 33.65 11.64 -22.88
C ILE A 273 34.41 11.17 -24.13
N ALA A 274 33.85 10.19 -24.84
CA ALA A 274 34.41 9.59 -26.04
C ALA A 274 33.64 9.97 -27.30
N GLY A 275 32.35 10.33 -27.18
CA GLY A 275 31.55 10.75 -28.31
C GLY A 275 30.09 11.05 -27.99
N TRP A 276 29.29 11.24 -29.05
CA TRP A 276 27.86 11.50 -28.98
C TRP A 276 27.13 10.64 -30.01
N ILE A 277 26.17 9.82 -29.55
CA ILE A 277 25.34 9.01 -30.44
C ILE A 277 23.93 9.59 -30.56
N ASN A 278 23.42 9.66 -31.78
CA ASN A 278 22.05 10.07 -32.05
C ASN A 278 21.38 9.21 -33.14
N ILE A 279 20.17 8.72 -32.83
CA ILE A 279 19.29 8.02 -33.77
C ILE A 279 18.03 8.88 -33.96
N PRO A 280 17.77 9.37 -35.18
CA PRO A 280 16.58 10.19 -35.46
C PRO A 280 15.29 9.51 -35.01
N ASN A 281 14.27 10.33 -34.69
CA ASN A 281 12.95 9.86 -34.26
C ASN A 281 12.95 8.95 -33.02
N THR A 282 14.00 9.01 -32.20
CA THR A 282 14.10 8.29 -30.92
C THR A 282 14.58 9.22 -29.80
N ASN A 283 14.62 8.69 -28.58
CA ASN A 283 15.28 9.33 -27.44
C ASN A 283 16.77 8.99 -27.34
N MET A 284 17.35 8.23 -28.29
CA MET A 284 18.78 8.02 -28.36
C MET A 284 19.42 9.27 -28.93
N ASN A 285 19.79 10.17 -28.03
CA ASN A 285 20.60 11.37 -28.26
C ASN A 285 21.56 11.52 -27.07
N LEU A 286 22.50 10.58 -26.92
CA LEU A 286 23.15 10.27 -25.65
C LEU A 286 24.68 10.39 -25.73
N PRO A 287 25.35 11.00 -24.73
CA PRO A 287 26.80 10.98 -24.68
C PRO A 287 27.32 9.55 -24.50
N VAL A 288 28.50 9.28 -25.05
CA VAL A 288 29.19 7.99 -24.98
C VAL A 288 30.51 8.21 -24.26
N LEU A 289 30.72 7.50 -23.16
CA LEU A 289 31.94 7.59 -22.34
C LEU A 289 32.91 6.46 -22.69
N GLN A 290 34.13 6.48 -22.17
CA GLN A 290 35.06 5.37 -22.32
C GLN A 290 35.98 5.28 -21.10
N HIS A 291 36.02 4.11 -20.48
CA HIS A 291 36.88 3.81 -19.34
C HIS A 291 38.01 2.84 -19.72
N GLU A 292 38.89 2.52 -18.77
CA GLU A 292 39.95 1.52 -18.93
C GLU A 292 39.43 0.06 -18.97
N ASP A 293 38.15 -0.14 -18.67
CA ASP A 293 37.44 -1.42 -18.73
C ASP A 293 36.01 -1.24 -19.29
N ASN A 294 35.27 -2.35 -19.39
CA ASN A 294 33.86 -2.38 -19.82
C ASN A 294 32.89 -2.52 -18.63
N ASP A 295 33.37 -2.37 -17.39
CA ASP A 295 32.59 -2.61 -16.17
C ASP A 295 32.17 -1.31 -15.50
N TYR A 296 33.03 -0.28 -15.47
CA TYR A 296 32.79 0.97 -14.73
C TYR A 296 31.49 1.67 -15.11
N TYR A 297 31.25 1.91 -16.41
CA TYR A 297 30.04 2.59 -16.87
C TYR A 297 28.79 1.70 -16.97
N LEU A 298 28.88 0.42 -16.57
CA LEU A 298 27.68 -0.39 -16.33
C LEU A 298 26.90 0.10 -15.12
N ASP A 299 27.57 0.68 -14.11
CA ASP A 299 26.94 1.16 -12.88
C ASP A 299 27.38 2.56 -12.44
N HIS A 300 27.87 3.37 -13.38
CA HIS A 300 28.17 4.79 -13.20
C HIS A 300 27.51 5.64 -14.29
N ASN A 301 27.00 6.81 -13.92
CA ASN A 301 26.33 7.73 -14.83
C ASN A 301 27.31 8.71 -15.52
N PHE A 302 26.76 9.64 -16.31
CA PHE A 302 27.53 10.66 -17.04
C PHE A 302 28.43 11.52 -16.14
N GLU A 303 28.03 11.78 -14.89
CA GLU A 303 28.78 12.60 -13.93
C GLU A 303 29.86 11.78 -13.19
N GLY A 304 29.95 10.46 -13.44
CA GLY A 304 30.87 9.54 -12.76
C GLY A 304 30.37 9.06 -11.40
N ASP A 305 29.11 9.36 -11.05
CA ASP A 305 28.49 8.89 -9.81
C ASP A 305 27.88 7.49 -9.98
N TYR A 306 27.88 6.70 -8.91
CA TYR A 306 27.25 5.37 -8.90
C TYR A 306 25.76 5.46 -9.23
N ASP A 307 25.38 4.77 -10.30
CA ASP A 307 24.00 4.65 -10.76
C ASP A 307 23.83 3.26 -11.43
N PRO A 308 23.01 2.35 -10.89
CA PRO A 308 22.81 1.01 -11.46
C PRO A 308 22.26 1.03 -12.90
N ASN A 309 21.77 2.18 -13.35
CA ASN A 309 21.27 2.36 -14.70
C ASN A 309 22.36 2.74 -15.72
N GLY A 310 23.58 3.03 -15.25
CA GLY A 310 24.79 3.25 -16.04
C GLY A 310 24.73 4.41 -17.03
N ALA A 311 25.70 4.43 -17.95
CA ALA A 311 25.79 5.35 -19.08
C ALA A 311 26.10 4.58 -20.36
N PRO A 312 25.88 5.13 -21.57
CA PRO A 312 26.42 4.53 -22.78
C PRO A 312 27.94 4.66 -22.80
N PHE A 313 28.65 3.60 -23.18
CA PHE A 313 30.11 3.62 -23.22
C PHE A 313 30.69 2.84 -24.39
N MET A 314 31.82 3.31 -24.91
CA MET A 314 32.63 2.65 -25.93
C MET A 314 33.51 1.57 -25.29
N ASP A 315 33.75 0.47 -26.00
CA ASP A 315 34.65 -0.59 -25.54
C ASP A 315 36.06 -0.05 -25.23
N PHE A 316 36.65 -0.47 -24.12
CA PHE A 316 37.97 -0.01 -23.67
C PHE A 316 39.11 -0.27 -24.69
N ARG A 317 38.95 -1.25 -25.59
CA ARG A 317 39.94 -1.59 -26.63
C ARG A 317 39.86 -0.67 -27.83
N ASN A 318 38.72 0.02 -28.01
CA ASN A 318 38.48 0.86 -29.16
C ASN A 318 39.24 2.19 -29.07
N ASN A 319 39.61 2.75 -30.22
CA ASN A 319 40.27 4.05 -30.30
C ASN A 319 39.33 5.12 -30.90
N ALA A 320 39.00 6.14 -30.12
CA ALA A 320 38.12 7.23 -30.56
C ALA A 320 38.76 8.19 -31.58
N ARG A 321 40.09 8.26 -31.66
CA ARG A 321 40.82 9.14 -32.59
C ARG A 321 41.03 8.48 -33.94
N GLU A 322 41.39 7.21 -33.94
CA GLU A 322 41.59 6.38 -35.13
C GLU A 322 40.69 5.14 -35.01
N LEU A 323 39.48 5.23 -35.57
CA LEU A 323 38.47 4.19 -35.44
C LEU A 323 38.97 2.82 -35.94
N ASP A 324 38.76 1.81 -35.10
CA ASP A 324 39.04 0.42 -35.43
C ASP A 324 38.04 -0.12 -36.46
N ASP A 325 38.31 -1.32 -37.00
CA ASP A 325 37.45 -1.94 -38.03
C ASP A 325 36.00 -2.11 -37.55
N ASN A 326 35.82 -2.36 -36.25
CA ASN A 326 34.52 -2.31 -35.60
C ASN A 326 34.62 -1.58 -34.25
N THR A 327 33.84 -0.51 -34.12
CA THR A 327 33.68 0.24 -32.86
C THR A 327 32.47 -0.30 -32.11
N LEU A 328 32.67 -0.75 -30.86
CA LEU A 328 31.61 -1.27 -30.00
C LEU A 328 31.14 -0.21 -29.01
N ILE A 329 29.83 -0.02 -28.91
CA ILE A 329 29.19 0.82 -27.91
C ILE A 329 28.15 0.00 -27.16
N TYR A 330 28.23 0.03 -25.83
CA TYR A 330 27.35 -0.66 -24.91
C TYR A 330 26.39 0.31 -24.23
N GLY A 331 25.19 -0.16 -23.92
CA GLY A 331 24.24 0.61 -23.12
C GLY A 331 23.08 -0.24 -22.62
N HIS A 332 22.57 0.11 -21.44
CA HIS A 332 21.45 -0.58 -20.83
C HIS A 332 20.15 -0.40 -21.62
N ASN A 333 19.28 -1.40 -21.50
CA ASN A 333 17.90 -1.34 -21.98
C ASN A 333 16.99 -1.04 -20.79
N TRP A 334 16.63 0.22 -20.57
CA TRP A 334 15.73 0.56 -19.46
C TRP A 334 14.29 0.18 -19.80
N GLU A 335 13.58 -0.47 -18.86
CA GLU A 335 12.14 -0.76 -19.01
C GLU A 335 11.28 0.51 -19.18
N SER A 336 11.80 1.68 -18.78
CA SER A 336 11.16 2.98 -19.00
C SER A 336 11.14 3.40 -20.48
N GLY A 337 11.86 2.70 -21.35
CA GLY A 337 12.05 3.05 -22.75
C GLY A 337 13.23 3.99 -23.01
N GLN A 338 14.04 4.32 -22.00
CA GLN A 338 15.22 5.18 -22.10
C GLN A 338 16.48 4.41 -22.52
N MET A 339 17.59 5.13 -22.69
CA MET A 339 18.89 4.58 -23.09
C MET A 339 18.80 3.86 -24.44
N PHE A 340 19.29 2.63 -24.54
CA PHE A 340 19.36 1.90 -25.81
C PHE A 340 18.10 1.07 -26.09
N HIS A 341 17.01 1.25 -25.33
CA HIS A 341 15.74 0.57 -25.58
C HIS A 341 15.25 0.76 -27.02
N SER A 342 15.48 1.95 -27.60
CA SER A 342 15.08 2.31 -28.96
C SER A 342 15.72 1.43 -30.06
N LEU A 343 16.80 0.68 -29.75
CA LEU A 343 17.36 -0.30 -30.69
C LEU A 343 16.37 -1.42 -31.03
N LEU A 344 15.46 -1.77 -30.11
CA LEU A 344 14.41 -2.77 -30.35
C LEU A 344 13.43 -2.34 -31.45
N LEU A 345 13.29 -1.05 -31.72
CA LEU A 345 12.41 -0.55 -32.77
C LEU A 345 12.89 -0.98 -34.17
N TYR A 346 14.19 -1.23 -34.35
CA TYR A 346 14.75 -1.74 -35.60
C TYR A 346 14.37 -3.21 -35.91
N GLU A 347 13.67 -3.91 -35.01
CA GLU A 347 13.01 -5.17 -35.35
C GLU A 347 11.93 -4.98 -36.42
N ASP A 348 11.33 -3.79 -36.48
CA ASP A 348 10.38 -3.40 -37.53
C ASP A 348 11.14 -2.73 -38.69
N VAL A 349 11.05 -3.33 -39.88
CA VAL A 349 11.65 -2.79 -41.10
C VAL A 349 11.10 -1.40 -41.44
N GLU A 350 9.85 -1.08 -41.10
CA GLU A 350 9.28 0.24 -41.38
C GLU A 350 9.92 1.33 -40.51
N PHE A 351 10.34 0.99 -39.29
CA PHE A 351 11.12 1.90 -38.46
C PHE A 351 12.53 2.11 -39.04
N TYR A 352 13.18 1.04 -39.53
CA TYR A 352 14.45 1.14 -40.26
C TYR A 352 14.33 2.09 -41.45
N LYS A 353 13.28 1.96 -42.27
CA LYS A 353 13.08 2.81 -43.47
C LYS A 353 12.96 4.30 -43.11
N GLN A 354 12.45 4.63 -41.93
CA GLN A 354 12.38 6.00 -41.43
C GLN A 354 13.71 6.50 -40.86
N ASN A 355 14.58 5.59 -40.41
CA ASN A 355 15.82 5.89 -39.71
C ASN A 355 17.02 5.05 -40.23
N PRO A 356 17.33 5.08 -41.54
CA PRO A 356 18.38 4.24 -42.13
C PRO A 356 19.80 4.77 -41.85
N VAL A 357 19.91 6.00 -41.33
CA VAL A 357 21.17 6.69 -41.03
C VAL A 357 21.15 7.18 -39.60
N ILE A 358 22.24 6.95 -38.90
CA ILE A 358 22.48 7.43 -37.53
C ILE A 358 23.76 8.27 -37.48
N THR A 359 23.95 9.01 -36.40
CA THR A 359 25.18 9.77 -36.15
C THR A 359 25.88 9.23 -34.92
N PHE A 360 27.18 9.01 -35.04
CA PHE A 360 28.06 8.79 -33.90
C PHE A 360 29.31 9.60 -34.15
N ASP A 361 29.41 10.70 -33.41
CA ASP A 361 30.56 11.59 -33.47
C ASP A 361 31.51 11.18 -32.35
N THR A 362 32.77 10.91 -32.66
CA THR A 362 33.77 10.85 -31.60
C THR A 362 34.10 12.27 -31.17
N VAL A 363 34.82 12.41 -30.06
CA VAL A 363 35.38 13.70 -29.67
C VAL A 363 36.30 14.31 -30.74
N TYR A 364 36.75 13.56 -31.75
CA TYR A 364 37.68 14.03 -32.79
C TYR A 364 37.04 14.24 -34.16
N GLU A 365 35.92 13.57 -34.47
CA GLU A 365 35.35 13.56 -35.81
C GLU A 365 33.83 13.46 -35.79
N GLU A 366 33.16 14.26 -36.62
CA GLU A 366 31.73 14.11 -36.90
C GLU A 366 31.52 13.03 -37.95
N SER A 367 30.57 12.12 -37.74
CA SER A 367 30.43 10.95 -38.61
C SER A 367 28.98 10.49 -38.73
N GLN A 368 28.59 10.20 -39.97
CA GLN A 368 27.32 9.57 -40.31
C GLN A 368 27.53 8.10 -40.61
N TRP A 369 26.54 7.28 -40.24
CA TRP A 369 26.62 5.82 -40.33
C TRP A 369 25.34 5.27 -40.95
N LYS A 370 25.46 4.48 -42.01
CA LYS A 370 24.34 3.80 -42.67
C LYS A 370 24.08 2.46 -41.98
N VAL A 371 22.88 2.24 -41.48
CA VAL A 371 22.51 1.00 -40.81
C VAL A 371 22.51 -0.14 -41.84
N ILE A 372 23.29 -1.19 -41.56
CA ILE A 372 23.39 -2.38 -42.44
C ILE A 372 22.66 -3.60 -41.85
N SER A 373 22.51 -3.65 -40.53
CA SER A 373 21.86 -4.77 -39.85
C SER A 373 21.35 -4.35 -38.47
N CYS A 374 20.24 -4.95 -38.05
CA CYS A 374 19.89 -5.06 -36.64
C CYS A 374 19.65 -6.53 -36.34
N LEU A 375 20.39 -7.11 -35.40
CA LEU A 375 20.41 -8.56 -35.18
C LEU A 375 20.21 -8.91 -33.71
N GLU A 376 19.71 -10.11 -33.48
CA GLU A 376 19.67 -10.74 -32.16
C GLU A 376 20.82 -11.75 -32.05
N ALA A 377 21.74 -11.51 -31.12
CA ALA A 377 22.89 -12.37 -30.86
C ALA A 377 22.79 -13.04 -29.49
N ASN A 378 23.13 -14.33 -29.49
CA ASN A 378 23.28 -15.13 -28.28
C ASN A 378 24.69 -15.02 -27.71
N THR A 379 24.80 -14.89 -26.38
CA THR A 379 26.08 -14.89 -25.65
C THR A 379 26.31 -16.17 -24.83
N ASP A 380 25.33 -17.06 -24.73
CA ASP A 380 25.38 -18.32 -23.96
C ASP A 380 25.39 -19.54 -24.88
N ALA A 381 26.50 -20.29 -24.89
CA ALA A 381 26.64 -21.50 -25.71
C ALA A 381 25.58 -22.59 -25.40
N ASN A 382 24.90 -22.52 -24.25
CA ASN A 382 23.81 -23.43 -23.93
C ASN A 382 22.54 -23.17 -24.73
N ILE A 383 22.36 -22.03 -25.39
CA ILE A 383 21.15 -21.70 -26.17
C ILE A 383 21.41 -21.57 -27.67
N GLY A 384 22.53 -22.12 -28.15
CA GLY A 384 22.87 -22.21 -29.57
C GLY A 384 24.28 -21.72 -29.89
N GLU A 385 24.59 -21.61 -31.18
CA GLU A 385 25.85 -21.06 -31.65
C GLU A 385 26.03 -19.62 -31.15
N VAL A 386 27.22 -19.35 -30.59
CA VAL A 386 27.58 -18.03 -30.07
C VAL A 386 28.23 -17.24 -31.17
N PHE A 387 27.56 -16.19 -31.64
CA PHE A 387 28.16 -15.20 -32.52
C PHE A 387 28.98 -14.23 -31.67
N ASN A 388 30.31 -14.43 -31.66
CA ASN A 388 31.24 -13.70 -30.79
C ASN A 388 31.60 -12.30 -31.33
N TYR A 389 30.58 -11.49 -31.63
CA TYR A 389 30.76 -10.16 -32.23
C TYR A 389 31.54 -9.20 -31.33
N TRP A 390 31.44 -9.35 -30.00
CA TRP A 390 32.12 -8.48 -29.04
C TRP A 390 33.64 -8.66 -29.01
N ASN A 391 34.18 -9.70 -29.66
CA ASN A 391 35.63 -9.87 -29.85
C ASN A 391 36.12 -9.49 -31.23
N PHE A 392 35.24 -8.97 -32.09
CA PHE A 392 35.60 -8.45 -33.39
C PHE A 392 35.82 -6.94 -33.29
N ILE A 393 37.07 -6.52 -33.06
CA ILE A 393 37.49 -5.10 -32.93
C ILE A 393 38.38 -4.69 -34.12
N ARG A 394 39.44 -5.47 -34.36
CA ARG A 394 40.45 -5.27 -35.41
C ARG A 394 40.71 -6.57 -36.17
N THR A 395 40.94 -6.48 -37.47
CA THR A 395 41.43 -7.59 -38.29
C THR A 395 42.27 -7.10 -39.46
N ASP A 396 43.41 -7.73 -39.70
CA ASP A 396 44.23 -7.53 -40.90
C ASP A 396 43.89 -8.54 -42.02
N ASP A 397 43.06 -9.52 -41.71
CA ASP A 397 42.59 -10.56 -42.64
C ASP A 397 41.26 -10.16 -43.30
N PRO A 398 41.23 -9.88 -44.62
CA PRO A 398 40.02 -9.55 -45.34
C PRO A 398 38.98 -10.67 -45.37
N ASP A 399 39.40 -11.94 -45.35
CA ASP A 399 38.48 -13.09 -45.35
C ASP A 399 37.73 -13.15 -44.01
N LYS A 400 38.42 -12.82 -42.91
CA LYS A 400 37.82 -12.73 -41.57
C LYS A 400 36.85 -11.54 -41.46
N MET A 401 37.16 -10.41 -42.10
CA MET A 401 36.23 -9.28 -42.19
C MET A 401 34.99 -9.62 -43.02
N GLN A 402 35.17 -10.27 -44.16
CA GLN A 402 34.06 -10.71 -45.00
C GLN A 402 33.15 -11.70 -44.24
N TRP A 403 33.74 -12.67 -43.53
CA TRP A 403 32.98 -13.59 -42.68
C TRP A 403 32.14 -12.83 -41.64
N TYR A 404 32.71 -11.83 -40.97
CA TYR A 404 31.97 -11.04 -39.97
C TYR A 404 30.79 -10.28 -40.59
N ILE A 405 31.02 -9.65 -41.74
CA ILE A 405 29.97 -8.97 -42.52
C ILE A 405 28.85 -9.94 -42.88
N ASP A 406 29.19 -11.11 -43.43
CA ASP A 406 28.22 -12.13 -43.84
C ASP A 406 27.37 -12.60 -42.63
N GLU A 407 28.02 -12.82 -41.48
CA GLU A 407 27.35 -13.24 -40.25
C GLU A 407 26.39 -12.17 -39.70
N VAL A 408 26.77 -10.89 -39.79
CA VAL A 408 25.96 -9.73 -39.39
C VAL A 408 24.74 -9.59 -40.30
N LEU A 409 24.92 -9.70 -41.62
CA LEU A 409 23.83 -9.56 -42.59
C LEU A 409 22.87 -10.76 -42.53
N ALA A 410 23.38 -11.98 -42.39
CA ALA A 410 22.58 -13.19 -42.30
C ALA A 410 21.66 -13.22 -41.06
N ARG A 411 22.04 -12.54 -39.97
CA ARG A 411 21.27 -12.47 -38.70
C ARG A 411 20.33 -11.27 -38.61
N SER A 412 20.39 -10.34 -39.56
CA SER A 412 19.59 -9.12 -39.52
C SER A 412 18.08 -9.39 -39.53
N PHE A 413 17.30 -8.59 -38.81
CA PHE A 413 15.83 -8.58 -38.86
C PHE A 413 15.29 -8.15 -40.23
N PHE A 414 16.08 -7.42 -41.01
CA PHE A 414 15.73 -6.93 -42.35
C PHE A 414 16.92 -7.03 -43.31
N THR A 415 16.65 -7.07 -44.61
CA THR A 415 17.63 -6.86 -45.67
C THR A 415 17.63 -5.39 -46.09
N THR A 416 18.77 -4.90 -46.58
CA THR A 416 18.95 -3.52 -47.05
C THR A 416 19.75 -3.48 -48.35
N THR A 417 19.69 -2.35 -49.04
CA THR A 417 20.45 -2.03 -50.26
C THR A 417 21.82 -1.42 -49.96
N VAL A 418 22.10 -1.09 -48.69
CA VAL A 418 23.39 -0.51 -48.28
C VAL A 418 24.50 -1.53 -48.52
N ASP A 419 25.47 -1.16 -49.35
CA ASP A 419 26.67 -1.95 -49.58
C ASP A 419 27.67 -1.82 -48.42
N VAL A 420 28.47 -2.86 -48.22
CA VAL A 420 29.55 -2.90 -47.23
C VAL A 420 30.70 -3.74 -47.76
N ASN A 421 31.91 -3.21 -47.66
CA ASN A 421 33.16 -3.80 -48.11
C ASN A 421 34.08 -4.09 -46.90
N THR A 422 35.13 -4.86 -47.13
CA THR A 422 36.07 -5.28 -46.09
C THR A 422 37.01 -4.16 -45.59
N ASP A 423 37.08 -3.03 -46.28
CA ASP A 423 37.85 -1.85 -45.88
C ASP A 423 37.00 -0.78 -45.18
N ASP A 424 35.69 -0.99 -45.07
CA ASP A 424 34.80 -0.07 -44.38
C ASP A 424 34.92 -0.18 -42.85
N LYS A 425 34.64 0.94 -42.17
CA LYS A 425 34.54 0.98 -40.70
C LYS A 425 33.12 0.69 -40.24
N LEU A 426 33.01 -0.20 -39.26
CA LEU A 426 31.74 -0.61 -38.67
C LEU A 426 31.55 -0.01 -37.28
N LEU A 427 30.29 0.21 -36.92
CA LEU A 427 29.84 0.62 -35.61
C LEU A 427 28.80 -0.39 -35.15
N THR A 428 29.03 -1.03 -34.01
CA THR A 428 28.12 -1.99 -33.39
C THR A 428 27.64 -1.45 -32.06
N ILE A 429 26.34 -1.20 -31.95
CA ILE A 429 25.69 -0.66 -30.75
C ILE A 429 24.85 -1.77 -30.13
N GLN A 430 25.11 -2.10 -28.88
CA GLN A 430 24.55 -3.28 -28.22
C GLN A 430 23.67 -2.92 -27.02
N THR A 431 22.53 -3.61 -26.91
CA THR A 431 21.72 -3.64 -25.68
C THR A 431 21.14 -5.03 -25.38
N CYS A 432 20.42 -5.18 -24.25
CA CYS A 432 19.70 -6.41 -23.91
C CYS A 432 18.40 -6.55 -24.72
N ALA A 433 18.05 -7.74 -25.18
CA ALA A 433 16.82 -8.00 -25.94
C ALA A 433 15.53 -8.02 -25.09
N ASN A 434 15.62 -7.81 -23.77
CA ASN A 434 14.51 -7.97 -22.81
C ASN A 434 13.75 -9.31 -22.93
N ASP A 435 14.45 -10.38 -23.31
CA ASP A 435 13.88 -11.72 -23.42
C ASP A 435 14.27 -12.62 -22.24
N ARG A 436 13.65 -13.81 -22.16
CA ARG A 436 13.93 -14.79 -21.09
C ARG A 436 15.31 -15.43 -21.22
N TYR A 437 16.06 -15.14 -22.28
CA TYR A 437 17.24 -15.89 -22.69
C TYR A 437 18.51 -15.02 -22.66
N ASN A 438 18.44 -13.80 -22.12
CA ASN A 438 19.57 -12.87 -21.99
C ASN A 438 20.28 -12.59 -23.32
N THR A 439 19.57 -12.69 -24.46
CA THR A 439 20.16 -12.34 -25.76
C THR A 439 20.39 -10.84 -25.87
N LYS A 440 21.20 -10.46 -26.85
CA LYS A 440 21.59 -9.07 -27.11
C LYS A 440 21.05 -8.62 -28.46
N VAL A 441 20.51 -7.41 -28.51
CA VAL A 441 20.19 -6.75 -29.77
C VAL A 441 21.35 -5.85 -30.15
N CYS A 442 21.85 -6.02 -31.37
CA CYS A 442 22.99 -5.29 -31.90
C CYS A 442 22.57 -4.57 -33.18
N LEU A 443 22.69 -3.25 -33.19
CA LEU A 443 22.56 -2.43 -34.38
C LEU A 443 23.95 -2.24 -34.99
N VAL A 444 24.15 -2.69 -36.22
CA VAL A 444 25.42 -2.56 -36.94
C VAL A 444 25.24 -1.56 -38.08
N ALA A 445 26.13 -0.58 -38.14
CA ALA A 445 26.15 0.47 -39.15
C ALA A 445 27.53 0.62 -39.78
N ARG A 446 27.57 1.03 -41.05
CA ARG A 446 28.78 1.32 -41.81
C ARG A 446 29.02 2.83 -41.86
N LYS A 447 30.25 3.28 -41.62
CA LYS A 447 30.62 4.69 -41.77
C LYS A 447 30.41 5.16 -43.22
N VAL A 448 29.82 6.34 -43.41
CA VAL A 448 29.70 6.95 -44.74
C VAL A 448 31.11 7.26 -45.28
N ARG A 449 31.40 6.82 -46.51
CA ARG A 449 32.73 7.00 -47.11
C ARG A 449 32.96 8.48 -47.48
N PRO A 450 34.22 8.95 -47.52
CA PRO A 450 34.53 10.30 -47.97
C PRO A 450 33.93 10.60 -49.36
N GLY A 451 33.10 11.63 -49.45
CA GLY A 451 32.42 12.05 -50.68
C GLY A 451 31.17 11.23 -51.06
N GLU A 452 30.78 10.23 -50.26
CA GLU A 452 29.56 9.46 -50.43
C GLU A 452 28.35 10.23 -49.85
N SER A 453 27.19 10.17 -50.51
CA SER A 453 25.94 10.68 -49.92
C SER A 453 25.52 9.81 -48.74
N ALA A 454 25.02 10.43 -47.67
CA ALA A 454 24.44 9.71 -46.54
C ALA A 454 23.07 9.09 -46.86
N GLU A 455 22.40 9.52 -47.93
CA GLU A 455 21.09 8.97 -48.32
C GLU A 455 21.14 7.46 -48.59
N VAL A 456 20.05 6.77 -48.23
CA VAL A 456 19.89 5.32 -48.38
C VAL A 456 18.60 5.05 -49.16
N ASP A 457 18.69 4.19 -50.18
CA ASP A 457 17.51 3.70 -50.90
C ASP A 457 16.79 2.63 -50.08
N VAL A 458 15.76 3.05 -49.37
CA VAL A 458 15.00 2.20 -48.45
C VAL A 458 13.90 1.37 -49.12
N GLU A 459 13.60 1.59 -50.41
CA GLU A 459 12.55 0.86 -51.12
C GLU A 459 12.90 -0.62 -51.31
N GLY A 460 14.19 -0.93 -51.43
CA GLY A 460 14.70 -2.30 -51.49
C GLY A 460 14.78 -3.01 -50.13
N ALA A 461 14.50 -2.32 -49.02
CA ALA A 461 14.57 -2.92 -47.69
C ALA A 461 13.30 -3.73 -47.36
N ALA A 462 13.50 -4.96 -46.88
CA ALA A 462 12.43 -5.88 -46.56
C ALA A 462 12.71 -6.65 -45.27
N ALA A 463 11.67 -7.10 -44.58
CA ALA A 463 11.85 -8.00 -43.44
C ALA A 463 12.57 -9.29 -43.88
N ASN A 464 13.44 -9.81 -43.02
CA ASN A 464 14.21 -11.04 -43.26
C ASN A 464 13.64 -12.21 -42.43
N PRO A 465 12.66 -12.96 -42.97
CA PRO A 465 12.06 -14.10 -42.27
C PRO A 465 13.03 -15.28 -42.12
N ASP A 466 13.96 -15.41 -43.07
CA ASP A 466 14.93 -16.51 -43.20
C ASP A 466 16.27 -16.23 -42.49
N ARG A 467 16.30 -15.17 -41.65
CA ARG A 467 17.50 -14.82 -40.88
C ARG A 467 17.97 -15.98 -40.00
N VAL A 468 19.28 -16.02 -39.77
CA VAL A 468 19.87 -16.87 -38.74
C VAL A 468 19.41 -16.34 -37.38
N LYS A 469 18.69 -17.18 -36.63
CA LYS A 469 18.17 -16.86 -35.30
C LYS A 469 18.99 -17.59 -34.24
N PRO A 470 19.10 -17.04 -33.01
CA PRO A 470 19.43 -17.85 -31.86
C PRO A 470 18.52 -19.09 -31.83
N VAL A 471 19.06 -20.25 -31.48
CA VAL A 471 18.28 -21.49 -31.36
C VAL A 471 17.41 -21.37 -30.11
N ARG A 472 16.26 -20.70 -30.25
CA ARG A 472 15.22 -20.68 -29.23
C ARG A 472 14.53 -22.04 -29.31
N TYR A 473 14.72 -22.86 -28.27
CA TYR A 473 14.26 -24.25 -28.17
C TYR A 473 12.84 -24.51 -28.68
#